data_AF-A0A022QHT4-F1
#
_entry.id   AF-A0A022QHT4-F1
#
_cell.length_a   1.000
_cell.length_b   1.000
_cell.length_c   1.000
_cell.angle_alpha   90.00
_cell.angle_beta   90.00
_cell.angle_gamma   90.00
#
_symmetry.space_group_name_H-M   'P 1'
#
loop_
_entity.id
_entity.type
_entity.pdbx_description
1 polymer ?
#
loop_
_entity_poly.entity_id
_entity_poly.type
_entity_poly.pdbx_seq_one_letter_code
_entity_poly.pdbx_strand_id
1 'polypeptide(L)'
;MAYQRRESNNNMQPQRRILRTQTVGNLGESMMDSEVVPSSLVEIAPILRVANEVEPINPRVAYLCRFYAFEKAHRLDPTSSGRGVRQFKTALLQRLERENETTSTAKRGSDAREMKSFYQHYYRKYIEALQNAADKADRARLTKAYQTAAVLFEVLKAVNLTEAVEVDDEILEKHTKVTEKTQIYVPYNILPLDPESSHQPIMRYPEIQASVIALRNTRGLPWPKGHKKKVDEDILDWLKAMFGFQ
;
A
#
# COMPACT_ATOMS: atom_id res chain seq x y z
N MET A 1 -10.68 80.44 19.21
CA MET A 1 -11.10 79.31 20.06
C MET A 1 -12.31 78.65 19.39
N ALA A 2 -12.44 77.35 19.16
CA ALA A 2 -11.59 76.21 19.45
C ALA A 2 -12.00 75.02 18.55
N TYR A 3 -11.00 74.19 18.28
CA TYR A 3 -10.89 72.94 17.55
C TYR A 3 -12.00 71.88 17.68
N GLN A 4 -12.11 71.11 16.58
CA GLN A 4 -12.66 69.75 16.51
C GLN A 4 -11.94 68.74 17.43
N ARG A 5 -12.72 67.86 18.08
CA ARG A 5 -12.42 66.50 18.61
C ARG A 5 -13.74 65.97 19.20
N ARG A 6 -14.16 64.71 19.14
CA ARG A 6 -13.54 63.44 18.75
C ARG A 6 -14.68 62.42 18.60
N GLU A 7 -14.53 61.51 17.65
CA GLU A 7 -15.37 60.33 17.45
C GLU A 7 -15.38 59.41 18.69
N SER A 8 -16.48 58.68 18.90
CA SER A 8 -16.52 57.47 19.72
C SER A 8 -17.24 56.39 18.94
N ASN A 9 -16.43 55.51 18.35
CA ASN A 9 -16.82 54.27 17.69
C ASN A 9 -17.60 53.35 18.65
N ASN A 10 -18.87 53.09 18.35
CA ASN A 10 -19.54 51.86 18.80
C ASN A 10 -19.82 50.99 17.57
N ASN A 11 -18.85 50.15 17.27
CA ASN A 11 -18.89 49.16 16.20
C ASN A 11 -19.82 48.02 16.63
N MET A 12 -21.13 48.12 16.34
CA MET A 12 -22.03 46.97 16.39
C MET A 12 -21.70 46.05 15.20
N GLN A 13 -20.93 44.99 15.47
CA GLN A 13 -20.68 43.95 14.48
C GLN A 13 -22.00 43.26 14.10
N PRO A 14 -22.32 43.08 12.81
CA PRO A 14 -23.47 42.29 12.42
C PRO A 14 -23.22 40.83 12.82
N GLN A 15 -24.13 40.25 13.60
CA GLN A 15 -24.15 38.82 13.88
C GLN A 15 -24.16 38.05 12.56
N ARG A 16 -23.01 37.48 12.19
CA ARG A 16 -22.90 36.55 11.07
C ARG A 16 -23.80 35.36 11.38
N ARG A 17 -24.96 35.33 10.72
CA ARG A 17 -25.83 34.16 10.63
C ARG A 17 -24.95 33.00 10.16
N ILE A 18 -24.74 32.02 11.03
CA ILE A 18 -24.05 30.78 10.67
C ILE A 18 -24.96 30.09 9.65
N LEU A 19 -24.69 30.31 8.37
CA LEU A 19 -25.22 29.48 7.31
C LEU A 19 -24.62 28.10 7.52
N ARG A 20 -25.44 27.15 7.97
CA ARG A 20 -25.10 25.73 7.91
C ARG A 20 -24.64 25.44 6.49
N THR A 21 -23.36 25.13 6.32
CA THR A 21 -22.82 24.59 5.09
C THR A 21 -23.58 23.30 4.83
N GLN A 22 -24.42 23.26 3.79
CA GLN A 22 -24.98 22.02 3.30
C GLN A 22 -23.85 21.25 2.62
N THR A 23 -23.21 20.36 3.36
CA THR A 23 -22.22 19.39 2.84
C THR A 23 -22.96 18.18 2.26
N VAL A 24 -23.77 18.38 1.22
CA VAL A 24 -24.50 17.29 0.54
C VAL A 24 -24.13 17.16 -0.95
N GLY A 25 -23.30 18.04 -1.50
CA GLY A 25 -22.83 17.93 -2.87
C GLY A 25 -21.31 17.89 -2.94
N ASN A 26 -20.75 16.85 -3.56
CA ASN A 26 -19.37 16.78 -4.07
C ASN A 26 -18.19 16.51 -3.13
N LEU A 27 -18.37 16.27 -1.82
CA LEU A 27 -17.24 15.84 -0.96
C LEU A 27 -16.86 14.35 -1.13
N GLY A 28 -17.73 13.58 -1.80
CA GLY A 28 -17.64 12.13 -1.89
C GLY A 28 -16.64 11.61 -2.92
N GLU A 29 -16.20 12.39 -3.91
CA GLU A 29 -15.24 11.91 -4.92
C GLU A 29 -13.79 12.24 -4.57
N SER A 30 -13.51 13.40 -3.96
CA SER A 30 -12.14 13.82 -3.63
C SER A 30 -11.58 13.18 -2.34
N MET A 31 -12.43 12.72 -1.42
CA MET A 31 -12.00 11.96 -0.23
C MET A 31 -11.70 10.48 -0.52
N MET A 32 -11.91 10.05 -1.77
CA MET A 32 -11.77 8.65 -2.20
C MET A 32 -10.45 8.38 -2.92
N ASP A 33 -9.61 9.41 -3.07
CA ASP A 33 -8.26 9.22 -3.54
C ASP A 33 -7.46 8.52 -2.43
N SER A 34 -6.53 7.63 -2.80
CA SER A 34 -5.78 6.77 -1.86
C SER A 34 -4.96 7.56 -0.81
N GLU A 35 -4.98 8.89 -0.87
CA GLU A 35 -4.28 9.83 0.01
C GLU A 35 -5.08 10.26 1.25
N VAL A 36 -6.38 9.93 1.37
CA VAL A 36 -7.23 10.35 2.52
C VAL A 36 -7.66 9.16 3.40
N VAL A 37 -6.73 8.26 3.71
CA VAL A 37 -6.95 7.19 4.69
C VAL A 37 -6.68 7.72 6.10
N PRO A 38 -7.60 7.56 7.07
CA PRO A 38 -7.36 7.94 8.46
C PRO A 38 -6.08 7.31 9.01
N SER A 39 -5.36 8.03 9.87
CA SER A 39 -4.08 7.55 10.43
C SER A 39 -4.21 6.23 11.21
N SER A 40 -5.37 5.97 11.84
CA SER A 40 -5.64 4.68 12.50
C SER A 40 -5.89 3.53 11.53
N LEU A 41 -5.98 3.78 10.23
CA LEU A 41 -6.28 2.79 9.19
C LEU A 41 -5.21 2.70 8.09
N VAL A 42 -3.99 3.19 8.33
CA VAL A 42 -2.92 3.25 7.31
C VAL A 42 -2.66 1.89 6.64
N GLU A 43 -2.88 0.78 7.33
CA GLU A 43 -2.75 -0.58 6.80
C GLU A 43 -3.66 -0.90 5.60
N ILE A 44 -4.78 -0.19 5.41
CA ILE A 44 -5.69 -0.43 4.27
C ILE A 44 -5.27 0.36 3.02
N ALA A 45 -4.41 1.38 3.15
CA ALA A 45 -4.02 2.25 2.05
C ALA A 45 -3.38 1.50 0.85
N PRO A 46 -2.50 0.50 1.05
CA PRO A 46 -1.99 -0.30 -0.05
C PRO A 46 -3.10 -1.03 -0.83
N ILE A 47 -4.13 -1.50 -0.14
CA ILE A 47 -5.26 -2.23 -0.75
C ILE A 47 -6.06 -1.29 -1.66
N LEU A 48 -6.36 -0.09 -1.19
CA LEU A 48 -7.09 0.92 -1.97
C LEU A 48 -6.29 1.41 -3.18
N ARG A 49 -4.97 1.56 -3.02
CA ARG A 49 -4.07 1.90 -4.13
C ARG A 49 -4.10 0.83 -5.21
N VAL A 50 -3.99 -0.44 -4.82
CA VAL A 50 -4.10 -1.57 -5.74
C VAL A 50 -5.47 -1.61 -6.41
N ALA A 51 -6.55 -1.35 -5.67
CA ALA A 51 -7.90 -1.30 -6.23
C ALA A 51 -8.02 -0.25 -7.35
N ASN A 52 -7.47 0.94 -7.15
CA ASN A 52 -7.46 2.00 -8.17
C ASN A 52 -6.59 1.62 -9.39
N GLU A 53 -5.48 0.91 -9.19
CA GLU A 53 -4.61 0.46 -10.28
C GLU A 53 -5.27 -0.63 -11.16
N VAL A 54 -6.05 -1.53 -10.55
CA VAL A 54 -6.67 -2.65 -11.27
C VAL A 54 -8.05 -2.31 -11.84
N GLU A 55 -8.70 -1.24 -11.36
CA GLU A 55 -10.00 -0.75 -11.84
C GLU A 55 -10.12 -0.64 -13.36
N PRO A 56 -9.18 -0.01 -14.09
CA PRO A 56 -9.26 0.07 -15.56
C PRO A 56 -9.08 -1.28 -16.26
N ILE A 57 -8.54 -2.30 -15.58
CA ILE A 57 -8.27 -3.63 -16.16
C ILE A 57 -9.43 -4.58 -15.87
N ASN A 58 -9.88 -4.62 -14.61
CA ASN A 58 -11.00 -5.42 -14.16
C ASN A 58 -11.75 -4.70 -13.02
N PRO A 59 -12.86 -4.00 -13.34
CA PRO A 59 -13.66 -3.28 -12.35
C PRO A 59 -14.21 -4.17 -11.22
N ARG A 60 -14.51 -5.44 -11.50
CA ARG A 60 -15.02 -6.36 -10.47
C ARG A 60 -13.94 -6.70 -9.44
N VAL A 61 -12.70 -6.91 -9.88
CA VAL A 61 -11.56 -7.15 -8.97
C VAL A 61 -11.27 -5.91 -8.13
N ALA A 62 -11.37 -4.70 -8.70
CA ALA A 62 -11.22 -3.46 -7.95
C ALA A 62 -12.28 -3.33 -6.85
N TYR A 63 -13.55 -3.62 -7.19
CA TYR A 63 -14.64 -3.70 -6.21
C TYR A 63 -14.32 -4.67 -5.07
N LEU A 64 -13.86 -5.88 -5.38
CA LEU A 64 -13.50 -6.89 -4.37
C LEU A 64 -12.35 -6.44 -3.47
N CYS A 65 -11.34 -5.74 -4.03
CA CYS A 65 -10.26 -5.15 -3.24
C CYS A 65 -10.79 -4.07 -2.28
N ARG A 66 -11.71 -3.19 -2.73
CA ARG A 66 -12.33 -2.16 -1.88
C ARG A 66 -13.23 -2.78 -0.81
N PHE A 67 -13.96 -3.83 -1.15
CA PHE A 67 -14.80 -4.56 -0.20
C PHE A 67 -13.94 -5.18 0.91
N TYR A 68 -12.84 -5.83 0.52
CA TYR A 68 -11.87 -6.35 1.48
C TYR A 68 -11.24 -5.25 2.35
N ALA A 69 -10.90 -4.11 1.76
CA ALA A 69 -10.39 -2.96 2.52
C ALA A 69 -11.41 -2.44 3.55
N PHE A 70 -12.70 -2.42 3.20
CA PHE A 70 -13.77 -2.05 4.12
C PHE A 70 -13.89 -3.03 5.30
N GLU A 71 -13.89 -4.34 5.03
CA GLU A 71 -13.90 -5.36 6.09
C GLU A 71 -12.68 -5.24 6.99
N LYS A 72 -11.48 -5.07 6.42
CA LYS A 72 -10.24 -4.89 7.18
C LYS A 72 -10.30 -3.64 8.04
N ALA A 73 -10.81 -2.53 7.51
CA ALA A 73 -11.05 -1.32 8.29
C ALA A 73 -12.06 -1.55 9.43
N HIS A 74 -13.09 -2.36 9.22
CA HIS A 74 -14.04 -2.74 10.26
C HIS A 74 -13.38 -3.56 11.38
N ARG A 75 -12.50 -4.52 11.04
CA ARG A 75 -11.72 -5.29 12.03
C ARG A 75 -10.75 -4.42 12.83
N LEU A 76 -10.11 -3.44 12.19
CA LEU A 76 -9.14 -2.54 12.83
C LEU A 76 -9.77 -1.55 13.82
N ASP A 77 -10.99 -1.05 13.54
CA ASP A 77 -11.72 -0.16 14.46
C ASP A 77 -13.23 -0.46 14.42
N PRO A 78 -13.70 -1.52 15.09
CA PRO A 78 -15.10 -1.93 15.04
C PRO A 78 -16.07 -0.82 15.48
N THR A 79 -15.65 -0.01 16.46
CA THR A 79 -16.43 1.09 17.03
C THR A 79 -16.44 2.37 16.19
N SER A 80 -15.59 2.46 15.16
CA SER A 80 -15.37 3.67 14.36
C SER A 80 -15.03 4.91 15.21
N SER A 81 -14.24 4.69 16.26
CA SER A 81 -13.86 5.70 17.26
C SER A 81 -12.72 6.61 16.79
N GLY A 82 -11.91 6.18 15.82
CA GLY A 82 -10.80 6.96 15.29
C GLY A 82 -11.26 8.22 14.55
N ARG A 83 -10.43 9.26 14.60
CA ARG A 83 -10.71 10.53 13.91
C ARG A 83 -10.96 10.28 12.42
N GLY A 84 -12.13 10.69 11.93
CA GLY A 84 -12.50 10.54 10.52
C GLY A 84 -12.86 9.12 10.07
N VAL A 85 -12.70 8.09 10.93
CA VAL A 85 -12.94 6.68 10.55
C VAL A 85 -14.39 6.43 10.16
N ARG A 86 -15.35 6.96 10.93
CA ARG A 86 -16.78 6.80 10.61
C ARG A 86 -17.13 7.41 9.26
N GLN A 87 -16.66 8.64 8.99
CA GLN A 87 -16.90 9.32 7.72
C GLN A 87 -16.29 8.53 6.55
N PHE A 88 -15.04 8.08 6.73
CA PHE A 88 -14.35 7.25 5.75
C PHE A 88 -15.10 5.95 5.45
N LYS A 89 -15.50 5.18 6.48
CA LYS A 89 -16.25 3.92 6.31
C LYS A 89 -17.59 4.15 5.63
N THR A 90 -18.33 5.18 6.03
CA THR A 90 -19.61 5.51 5.41
C THR A 90 -19.44 5.86 3.93
N ALA A 91 -18.44 6.67 3.57
CA ALA A 91 -18.15 7.01 2.18
C ALA A 91 -17.76 5.75 1.38
N LEU A 92 -16.85 4.93 1.91
CA LEU A 92 -16.41 3.70 1.25
C LEU A 92 -17.58 2.73 1.03
N LEU A 93 -18.47 2.57 2.01
CA LEU A 93 -19.67 1.73 1.87
C LEU A 93 -20.61 2.23 0.76
N GLN A 94 -20.89 3.54 0.71
CA GLN A 94 -21.75 4.12 -0.34
C GLN A 94 -21.16 3.92 -1.74
N ARG A 95 -19.82 3.97 -1.86
CA ARG A 95 -19.14 3.66 -3.12
C ARG A 95 -19.27 2.18 -3.48
N LEU A 96 -19.08 1.30 -2.51
CA LEU A 96 -19.24 -0.15 -2.71
C LEU A 96 -20.65 -0.50 -3.18
N GLU A 97 -21.69 0.09 -2.58
CA GLU A 97 -23.08 -0.13 -3.01
C GLU A 97 -23.27 0.20 -4.49
N ARG A 98 -22.78 1.37 -4.94
CA ARG A 98 -22.84 1.81 -6.34
C ARG A 98 -22.03 0.93 -7.28
N GLU A 99 -20.81 0.57 -6.89
CA GLU A 99 -19.92 -0.27 -7.69
C GLU A 99 -20.42 -1.71 -7.79
N ASN A 100 -21.08 -2.22 -6.74
CA ASN A 100 -21.63 -3.56 -6.77
C ASN A 100 -22.70 -3.68 -7.86
N GLU A 101 -23.60 -2.71 -7.97
CA GLU A 101 -24.63 -2.70 -9.01
C GLU A 101 -24.03 -2.68 -10.42
N THR A 102 -23.07 -1.78 -10.66
CA THR A 102 -22.47 -1.62 -11.99
C THR A 102 -21.60 -2.82 -12.38
N THR A 103 -20.77 -3.33 -11.46
CA THR A 103 -19.83 -4.43 -11.73
C THR A 103 -20.49 -5.80 -11.75
N SER A 104 -21.60 -5.99 -11.02
CA SER A 104 -22.31 -7.29 -10.99
C SER A 104 -22.90 -7.65 -12.35
N THR A 105 -23.29 -6.67 -13.16
CA THR A 105 -23.80 -6.92 -14.52
C THR A 105 -22.74 -7.46 -15.48
N ALA A 106 -21.47 -7.13 -15.25
CA ALA A 106 -20.34 -7.56 -16.07
C ALA A 106 -19.69 -8.87 -15.58
N LYS A 107 -20.14 -9.41 -14.44
CA LYS A 107 -19.61 -10.61 -13.81
C LYS A 107 -19.92 -11.86 -14.65
N ARG A 108 -18.90 -12.67 -14.98
CA ARG A 108 -19.05 -13.89 -15.81
C ARG A 108 -19.01 -15.19 -15.00
N GLY A 109 -18.60 -15.14 -13.73
CA GLY A 109 -18.48 -16.30 -12.83
C GLY A 109 -18.63 -15.91 -11.36
N SER A 110 -18.19 -16.74 -10.41
CA SER A 110 -18.15 -16.35 -8.98
C SER A 110 -17.03 -15.35 -8.69
N ASP A 111 -17.06 -14.66 -7.55
CA ASP A 111 -16.02 -13.68 -7.23
C ASP A 111 -14.68 -14.37 -6.98
N ALA A 112 -14.68 -15.59 -6.41
CA ALA A 112 -13.47 -16.41 -6.28
C ALA A 112 -12.86 -16.72 -7.66
N ARG A 113 -13.71 -17.08 -8.64
CA ARG A 113 -13.25 -17.41 -10.00
C ARG A 113 -12.66 -16.21 -10.73
N GLU A 114 -13.31 -15.05 -10.62
CA GLU A 114 -12.81 -13.80 -11.20
C GLU A 114 -11.46 -13.40 -10.59
N MET A 115 -11.35 -13.48 -9.26
CA MET A 115 -10.11 -13.15 -8.55
C MET A 115 -8.98 -14.12 -8.89
N LYS A 116 -9.26 -15.44 -8.95
CA LYS A 116 -8.30 -16.47 -9.35
C LYS A 116 -7.78 -16.22 -10.76
N SER A 117 -8.68 -16.02 -11.72
CA SER A 117 -8.35 -15.76 -13.12
C SER A 117 -7.48 -14.50 -13.25
N PHE A 118 -7.86 -13.42 -12.56
CA PHE A 118 -7.11 -12.18 -12.57
C PHE A 118 -5.73 -12.32 -11.93
N TYR A 119 -5.61 -13.02 -10.80
CA TYR A 119 -4.31 -13.25 -10.15
C TYR A 119 -3.35 -14.01 -11.08
N GLN A 120 -3.82 -15.08 -11.72
CA GLN A 120 -3.02 -15.84 -12.68
C GLN A 120 -2.61 -14.98 -13.89
N HIS A 121 -3.53 -14.18 -14.42
CA HIS A 121 -3.23 -13.25 -15.51
C HIS A 121 -2.19 -12.21 -15.10
N TYR A 122 -2.36 -11.61 -13.92
CA TYR A 122 -1.44 -10.61 -13.37
C TYR A 122 -0.03 -11.18 -13.19
N TYR A 123 0.08 -12.38 -12.61
CA TYR A 123 1.36 -13.05 -12.39
C TYR A 123 2.11 -13.28 -13.70
N ARG A 124 1.45 -13.84 -14.72
CA ARG A 124 2.08 -14.06 -16.04
C ARG A 124 2.50 -12.76 -16.71
N LYS A 125 1.62 -11.75 -16.69
CA LYS A 125 1.83 -10.50 -17.41
C LYS A 125 2.85 -9.57 -16.77
N TYR A 126 2.88 -9.49 -15.44
CA TYR A 126 3.71 -8.52 -14.72
C TYR A 126 4.87 -9.16 -13.97
N ILE A 127 4.72 -10.35 -13.40
CA ILE A 127 5.82 -10.97 -12.63
C ILE A 127 6.73 -11.77 -13.56
N GLU A 128 6.19 -12.74 -14.31
CA GLU A 128 7.01 -13.58 -15.21
C GLU A 128 7.67 -12.75 -16.31
N ALA A 129 6.93 -11.82 -16.93
CA ALA A 129 7.48 -10.95 -17.98
C ALA A 129 8.61 -10.05 -17.47
N LEU A 130 8.46 -9.42 -16.30
CA LEU A 130 9.48 -8.53 -15.74
C LEU A 130 10.69 -9.30 -15.18
N GLN A 131 10.49 -10.52 -14.67
CA GLN A 131 11.60 -11.39 -14.28
C GLN A 131 12.48 -11.75 -15.49
N ASN A 132 11.87 -11.97 -16.65
CA ASN A 132 12.60 -12.30 -17.88
C ASN A 132 13.25 -11.08 -18.55
N ALA A 133 12.77 -9.85 -18.27
CA ALA A 133 13.24 -8.62 -18.92
C ALA A 133 14.49 -7.99 -18.29
N ALA A 134 14.88 -8.38 -17.07
CA ALA A 134 16.17 -8.16 -16.38
C ALA A 134 16.91 -6.80 -16.51
N ASP A 135 16.28 -5.71 -16.95
CA ASP A 135 16.87 -4.37 -17.00
C ASP A 135 16.58 -3.54 -15.73
N LYS A 136 17.46 -2.57 -15.42
CA LYS A 136 17.39 -1.74 -14.19
C LYS A 136 16.06 -0.99 -14.01
N ALA A 137 15.45 -0.53 -15.11
CA ALA A 137 14.17 0.18 -15.07
C ALA A 137 13.00 -0.75 -14.65
N ASP A 138 13.15 -2.06 -14.88
CA ASP A 138 12.13 -3.05 -14.61
C ASP A 138 12.14 -3.53 -13.16
N ARG A 139 13.19 -3.25 -12.39
CA ARG A 139 13.30 -3.66 -10.98
C ARG A 139 12.35 -2.90 -10.04
N ALA A 140 12.20 -1.59 -10.22
CA ALA A 140 11.23 -0.80 -9.47
C ALA A 140 9.79 -1.23 -9.81
N ARG A 141 9.54 -1.52 -11.10
CA ARG A 141 8.27 -2.07 -11.58
C ARG A 141 8.01 -3.46 -11.02
N LEU A 142 9.04 -4.31 -10.92
CA LEU A 142 8.95 -5.65 -10.37
C LEU A 142 8.65 -5.62 -8.87
N THR A 143 9.31 -4.74 -8.12
CA THR A 143 9.05 -4.54 -6.69
C THR A 143 7.59 -4.11 -6.46
N LYS A 144 7.12 -3.14 -7.27
CA LYS A 144 5.71 -2.73 -7.27
C LYS A 144 4.79 -3.90 -7.61
N ALA A 145 5.12 -4.69 -8.64
CA ALA A 145 4.32 -5.84 -9.05
C ALA A 145 4.21 -6.90 -7.96
N TYR A 146 5.28 -7.14 -7.19
CA TYR A 146 5.23 -8.02 -6.03
C TYR A 146 4.33 -7.48 -4.92
N GLN A 147 4.42 -6.19 -4.61
CA GLN A 147 3.54 -5.56 -3.62
C GLN A 147 2.07 -5.69 -4.02
N THR A 148 1.75 -5.39 -5.28
CA THR A 148 0.40 -5.55 -5.83
C THR A 148 -0.06 -7.01 -5.79
N ALA A 149 0.79 -7.96 -6.17
CA ALA A 149 0.46 -9.39 -6.12
C ALA A 149 0.24 -9.89 -4.68
N ALA A 150 0.97 -9.37 -3.70
CA ALA A 150 0.75 -9.71 -2.30
C ALA A 150 -0.65 -9.30 -1.83
N VAL A 151 -1.06 -8.07 -2.15
CA VAL A 151 -2.41 -7.56 -1.85
C VAL A 151 -3.48 -8.38 -2.58
N LEU A 152 -3.31 -8.65 -3.88
CA LEU A 152 -4.28 -9.43 -4.65
C LEU A 152 -4.46 -10.85 -4.09
N PHE A 153 -3.40 -11.46 -3.58
CA PHE A 153 -3.48 -12.78 -2.95
C PHE A 153 -4.18 -12.73 -1.59
N GLU A 154 -3.97 -11.68 -0.79
CA GLU A 154 -4.71 -11.46 0.47
C GLU A 154 -6.22 -11.35 0.21
N VAL A 155 -6.61 -10.58 -0.81
CA VAL A 155 -8.01 -10.45 -1.24
C VAL A 155 -8.55 -11.79 -1.76
N LEU A 156 -7.79 -12.52 -2.58
CA LEU A 156 -8.17 -13.85 -3.07
C LEU A 156 -8.47 -14.81 -1.93
N LYS A 157 -7.60 -14.88 -0.91
CA LYS A 157 -7.83 -15.72 0.27
C LYS A 157 -9.11 -15.34 1.00
N ALA A 158 -9.39 -14.06 1.16
CA ALA A 158 -10.59 -13.58 1.83
C ALA A 158 -11.87 -13.95 1.05
N VAL A 159 -11.86 -13.76 -0.28
CA VAL A 159 -13.01 -14.12 -1.13
C VAL A 159 -13.25 -15.63 -1.13
N ASN A 160 -12.18 -16.42 -1.24
CA ASN A 160 -12.26 -17.89 -1.18
C ASN A 160 -12.82 -18.39 0.16
N LEU A 161 -12.43 -17.76 1.28
CA LEU A 161 -12.97 -18.08 2.58
C LEU A 161 -14.49 -17.80 2.65
N THR A 162 -14.94 -16.67 2.10
CA THR A 162 -16.36 -16.29 2.07
C THR A 162 -17.19 -17.20 1.17
N GLU A 163 -16.65 -17.66 0.04
CA GLU A 163 -17.32 -18.59 -0.88
C GLU A 163 -17.12 -20.08 -0.50
N ALA A 164 -16.41 -20.38 0.58
CA ALA A 164 -16.05 -21.75 1.01
C ALA A 164 -15.33 -22.57 -0.10
N VAL A 165 -14.42 -21.91 -0.82
CA VAL A 165 -13.60 -22.50 -1.90
C VAL A 165 -12.15 -22.58 -1.45
N GLU A 166 -11.51 -23.75 -1.60
CA GLU A 166 -10.08 -23.89 -1.32
C GLU A 166 -9.23 -23.12 -2.33
N VAL A 167 -8.11 -22.57 -1.87
CA VAL A 167 -7.14 -21.91 -2.76
C VAL A 167 -6.30 -22.99 -3.43
N ASP A 168 -6.14 -22.96 -4.74
CA ASP A 168 -5.36 -23.98 -5.43
C ASP A 168 -3.88 -23.94 -5.03
N ASP A 169 -3.28 -25.12 -4.91
CA ASP A 169 -1.86 -25.28 -4.55
C ASP A 169 -0.92 -24.53 -5.52
N GLU A 170 -1.26 -24.46 -6.81
CA GLU A 170 -0.48 -23.72 -7.82
C GLU A 170 -0.38 -22.21 -7.48
N ILE A 171 -1.46 -21.63 -6.95
CA ILE A 171 -1.50 -20.21 -6.58
C ILE A 171 -0.70 -20.00 -5.31
N LEU A 172 -0.81 -20.93 -4.35
CA LEU A 172 -0.05 -20.90 -3.11
C LEU A 172 1.46 -20.98 -3.37
N GLU A 173 1.90 -21.84 -4.29
CA GLU A 173 3.30 -21.96 -4.68
C GLU A 173 3.81 -20.66 -5.34
N LYS A 174 3.03 -20.10 -6.27
CA LYS A 174 3.36 -18.81 -6.92
C LYS A 174 3.48 -17.68 -5.92
N HIS A 175 2.55 -17.60 -4.97
CA HIS A 175 2.61 -16.59 -3.92
C HIS A 175 3.83 -16.79 -3.01
N THR A 176 4.17 -18.04 -2.67
CA THR A 176 5.38 -18.35 -1.88
C THR A 176 6.64 -17.80 -2.57
N LYS A 177 6.77 -18.02 -3.88
CA LYS A 177 7.86 -17.43 -4.69
C LYS A 177 7.84 -15.90 -4.69
N VAL A 178 6.65 -15.29 -4.74
CA VAL A 178 6.51 -13.82 -4.62
C VAL A 178 6.98 -13.34 -3.26
N THR A 179 6.58 -14.00 -2.18
CA THR A 179 6.97 -13.62 -0.82
C THR A 179 8.48 -13.73 -0.62
N GLU A 180 9.09 -14.84 -1.06
CA GLU A 180 10.54 -15.03 -1.00
C GLU A 180 11.28 -13.95 -1.76
N LYS A 181 10.86 -13.64 -2.99
CA LYS A 181 11.49 -12.57 -3.78
C LYS A 181 11.22 -11.20 -3.17
N THR A 182 10.02 -10.90 -2.67
CA THR A 182 9.72 -9.61 -2.04
C THR A 182 10.67 -9.32 -0.87
N GLN A 183 11.08 -10.35 -0.10
CA GLN A 183 12.07 -10.18 0.97
C GLN A 183 13.46 -9.79 0.46
N ILE A 184 13.79 -10.12 -0.79
CA ILE A 184 15.05 -9.79 -1.46
C ILE A 184 15.00 -8.37 -2.05
N TYR A 185 13.84 -7.96 -2.58
CA TYR A 185 13.64 -6.66 -3.23
C TYR A 185 13.16 -5.59 -2.23
N VAL A 186 14.09 -5.05 -1.43
CA VAL A 186 13.81 -3.94 -0.50
C VAL A 186 13.78 -2.60 -1.25
N PRO A 187 12.78 -1.71 -1.03
CA PRO A 187 12.75 -0.38 -1.62
C PRO A 187 14.03 0.41 -1.30
N TYR A 188 14.64 1.00 -2.32
CA TYR A 188 16.06 1.38 -2.35
C TYR A 188 16.61 2.23 -1.18
N ASN A 189 17.78 1.81 -0.71
CA ASN A 189 18.80 2.62 -0.04
C ASN A 189 19.97 2.89 -1.00
N ILE A 190 19.79 3.69 -2.06
CA ILE A 190 20.83 4.24 -2.97
C ILE A 190 21.72 3.22 -3.75
N LEU A 191 22.04 2.07 -3.18
CA LEU A 191 22.81 0.96 -3.72
C LEU A 191 21.98 -0.32 -3.64
N PRO A 192 22.01 -1.14 -4.69
CA PRO A 192 21.26 -2.38 -4.74
C PRO A 192 22.10 -3.48 -4.06
N LEU A 193 22.05 -3.52 -2.73
CA LEU A 193 22.88 -4.40 -1.89
C LEU A 193 22.38 -5.85 -1.81
N ASP A 194 21.21 -6.14 -2.37
CA ASP A 194 20.64 -7.47 -2.36
C ASP A 194 21.47 -8.50 -3.15
N PRO A 195 21.34 -9.80 -2.84
CA PRO A 195 22.13 -10.86 -3.49
C PRO A 195 22.09 -10.86 -5.02
N GLU A 196 20.92 -10.58 -5.62
CA GLU A 196 20.72 -10.61 -7.07
C GLU A 196 21.29 -9.37 -7.78
N SER A 197 21.64 -8.31 -7.04
CA SER A 197 22.14 -7.05 -7.58
C SER A 197 23.66 -6.93 -7.60
N SER A 198 24.37 -7.92 -7.10
CA SER A 198 25.84 -8.00 -7.10
C SER A 198 26.46 -7.81 -8.49
N HIS A 199 25.76 -8.20 -9.56
CA HIS A 199 26.23 -8.10 -10.94
C HIS A 199 25.91 -6.77 -11.65
N GLN A 200 25.23 -5.83 -10.98
CA GLN A 200 24.83 -4.58 -11.62
C GLN A 200 26.04 -3.73 -12.03
N PRO A 201 25.99 -3.01 -13.18
CA PRO A 201 27.08 -2.15 -13.64
C PRO A 201 27.58 -1.13 -12.62
N ILE A 202 26.69 -0.62 -11.76
CA ILE A 202 27.06 0.35 -10.71
C ILE A 202 27.98 -0.28 -9.64
N MET A 203 27.86 -1.58 -9.40
CA MET A 203 28.70 -2.33 -8.46
C MET A 203 30.12 -2.57 -9.01
N ARG A 204 30.40 -2.19 -10.26
CA ARG A 204 31.75 -2.28 -10.86
C ARG A 204 32.60 -1.05 -10.55
N TYR A 205 32.01 0.05 -10.09
CA TYR A 205 32.78 1.25 -9.73
C TYR A 205 33.59 0.99 -8.45
N PRO A 206 34.90 1.26 -8.45
CA PRO A 206 35.77 0.97 -7.31
C PRO A 206 35.36 1.74 -6.04
N GLU A 207 34.83 2.95 -6.17
CA GLU A 207 34.34 3.77 -5.06
C GLU A 207 33.15 3.11 -4.37
N ILE A 208 32.25 2.52 -5.16
CA ILE A 208 31.06 1.81 -4.67
C ILE A 208 31.50 0.51 -3.99
N GLN A 209 32.43 -0.24 -4.59
CA GLN A 209 32.98 -1.46 -3.99
C GLN A 209 33.65 -1.17 -2.64
N ALA A 210 34.49 -0.13 -2.58
CA ALA A 210 35.13 0.28 -1.34
C ALA A 210 34.11 0.65 -0.26
N SER A 211 33.06 1.39 -0.62
CA SER A 211 31.98 1.78 0.28
C SER A 211 31.21 0.56 0.81
N VAL A 212 30.87 -0.39 -0.05
CA VAL A 212 30.17 -1.64 0.33
C VAL A 212 31.04 -2.49 1.26
N ILE A 213 32.34 -2.62 0.97
CA ILE A 213 33.29 -3.35 1.81
C ILE A 213 33.39 -2.67 3.20
N ALA A 214 33.46 -1.34 3.24
CA ALA A 214 33.53 -0.60 4.48
C ALA A 214 32.28 -0.78 5.35
N LEU A 215 31.08 -0.68 4.75
CA LEU A 215 29.80 -0.89 5.45
C LEU A 215 29.64 -2.33 5.96
N ARG A 216 30.09 -3.31 5.18
CA ARG A 216 30.05 -4.74 5.57
C ARG A 216 31.15 -5.13 6.56
N ASN A 217 32.10 -4.25 6.86
CA ASN A 217 33.15 -4.53 7.82
C ASN A 217 32.64 -4.43 9.27
N THR A 218 31.88 -5.45 9.68
CA THR A 218 31.33 -5.60 11.03
C THR A 218 32.22 -6.45 11.93
N ARG A 219 33.52 -6.57 11.61
CA ARG A 219 34.48 -7.34 12.41
C ARG A 219 34.65 -6.68 13.78
N GLY A 220 34.49 -7.48 14.84
CA GLY A 220 34.64 -7.02 16.23
C GLY A 220 33.39 -6.39 16.84
N LEU A 221 32.27 -6.28 16.09
CA LEU A 221 31.02 -5.80 16.66
C LEU A 221 30.31 -6.89 17.49
N PRO A 222 29.80 -6.56 18.69
CA PRO A 222 29.05 -7.51 19.52
C PRO A 222 27.62 -7.66 18.99
N TRP A 223 27.28 -8.81 18.43
CA TRP A 223 25.92 -9.11 17.99
C TRP A 223 25.02 -9.60 19.14
N PRO A 224 23.69 -9.36 19.08
CA PRO A 224 22.76 -9.89 20.06
C PRO A 224 22.85 -11.41 20.21
N LYS A 225 22.64 -11.92 21.43
CA LYS A 225 22.67 -13.37 21.70
C LYS A 225 21.59 -14.07 20.87
N GLY A 226 22.01 -15.06 20.08
CA GLY A 226 21.11 -15.83 19.20
C GLY A 226 20.88 -15.23 17.82
N HIS A 227 21.52 -14.11 17.49
CA HIS A 227 21.46 -13.53 16.14
C HIS A 227 22.11 -14.47 15.11
N LYS A 228 21.37 -14.84 14.07
CA LYS A 228 21.89 -15.63 12.94
C LYS A 228 22.39 -14.67 11.88
N LYS A 229 23.70 -14.40 11.88
CA LYS A 229 24.33 -13.47 10.95
C LYS A 229 24.12 -13.91 9.50
N LYS A 230 23.56 -13.04 8.66
CA LYS A 230 23.46 -13.28 7.20
C LYS A 230 24.74 -12.86 6.49
N VAL A 231 24.96 -13.39 5.28
CA VAL A 231 26.19 -13.15 4.50
C VAL A 231 26.31 -11.69 4.03
N ASP A 232 25.17 -11.04 3.86
CA ASP A 232 25.01 -9.70 3.33
C ASP A 232 24.80 -8.62 4.40
N GLU A 233 24.74 -8.98 5.69
CA GLU A 233 24.50 -8.05 6.80
C GLU A 233 25.61 -7.02 6.98
N ASP A 234 25.20 -5.75 7.08
CA ASP A 234 26.09 -4.60 7.22
C ASP A 234 25.96 -3.91 8.59
N ILE A 235 26.66 -2.79 8.75
CA ILE A 235 26.64 -2.02 10.00
C ILE A 235 25.26 -1.46 10.35
N LEU A 236 24.40 -1.18 9.35
CA LEU A 236 23.04 -0.69 9.59
C LEU A 236 22.15 -1.81 10.12
N ASP A 237 22.32 -3.03 9.63
CA ASP A 237 21.65 -4.21 10.20
C ASP A 237 22.06 -4.45 11.65
N TRP A 238 23.36 -4.27 11.95
CA TRP A 238 23.84 -4.34 13.33
C TRP A 238 23.22 -3.27 14.23
N LEU A 239 23.16 -2.01 13.75
CA LEU A 239 22.51 -0.92 14.49
C LEU A 239 21.03 -1.21 14.74
N LYS A 240 20.32 -1.72 13.73
CA LYS A 240 18.93 -2.15 13.86
C LYS A 240 18.76 -3.28 14.87
N ALA A 241 19.63 -4.28 14.83
CA ALA A 241 19.58 -5.42 15.75
C ALA A 241 19.87 -5.02 17.20
N MET A 242 20.76 -4.06 17.43
CA MET A 242 21.15 -3.60 18.76
C MET A 242 20.19 -2.58 19.36
N PHE A 243 19.64 -1.68 18.54
CA PHE A 243 18.92 -0.50 19.02
C PHE A 243 17.48 -0.39 18.51
N GLY A 244 17.05 -1.24 17.57
CA GLY A 244 15.66 -1.28 17.08
C GLY A 244 15.27 -0.12 16.15
N PHE A 245 16.23 0.57 15.53
CA PHE A 245 15.93 1.62 14.55
C PHE A 245 15.22 1.05 13.31
N GLN A 246 14.23 1.80 12.79
CA GLN A 246 13.58 1.56 11.50
C GLN A 246 14.18 2.45 10.42
#